data_AF-A0A0F9Q4W2-F1
#
_entry.id   AF-A0A0F9Q4W2-F1
#
_cell.length_a   1.000
_cell.length_b   1.000
_cell.length_c   1.000
_cell.angle_alpha   90.00
_cell.angle_beta   90.00
_cell.angle_gamma   90.00
#
_symmetry.space_group_name_H-M   'P 1'
#
loop_
_entity.id
_entity.type
_entity.pdbx_description
1 polymer ?
#
loop_
_entity_poly.entity_id
_entity_poly.type
_entity_poly.pdbx_seq_one_letter_code
_entity_poly.pdbx_strand_id
1 'polypeptide(L)'
;MLKECDGNKPTIIFCIIDEPFICEVYGKFTIQALHEIEEQFIDEPPDDWEYNVITVTCECNWEEPQYGDYGRVELSGYWDLIEISKTIVE
;
A
#
# COMPACT_ATOMS: atom_id res chain seq x y z
N MET A 1 11.34 12.60 2.32
CA MET A 1 10.11 12.48 1.53
C MET A 1 10.47 12.61 0.05
N LEU A 2 10.48 11.50 -0.70
CA LEU A 2 10.58 11.52 -2.17
C LEU A 2 9.15 11.32 -2.67
N LYS A 3 8.46 12.43 -2.99
CA LYS A 3 8.16 12.88 -4.35
C LYS A 3 7.33 11.87 -5.13
N GLU A 4 6.03 12.09 -5.12
CA GLU A 4 5.15 11.74 -6.24
C GLU A 4 5.88 12.07 -7.55
N CYS A 5 5.97 11.10 -8.45
CA CYS A 5 6.22 11.40 -9.85
C CYS A 5 5.29 10.55 -10.69
N ASP A 6 4.64 11.25 -11.62
CA ASP A 6 3.99 10.72 -12.82
C ASP A 6 2.58 10.17 -12.67
N GLY A 7 1.63 10.92 -12.09
CA GLY A 7 0.19 10.89 -12.43
C GLY A 7 -0.57 9.55 -12.33
N ASN A 8 0.14 8.47 -12.03
CA ASN A 8 -0.27 7.11 -11.82
C ASN A 8 -0.02 6.85 -10.34
N LYS A 9 -1.09 6.49 -9.65
CA LYS A 9 -1.01 6.21 -8.24
C LYS A 9 -0.13 4.98 -8.01
N PRO A 10 0.77 4.99 -7.00
CA PRO A 10 1.67 3.87 -6.78
C PRO A 10 0.86 2.61 -6.50
N THR A 11 1.23 1.49 -7.11
CA THR A 11 0.52 0.22 -6.99
C THR A 11 1.46 -0.86 -6.51
N ILE A 12 0.99 -1.76 -5.65
CA ILE A 12 1.71 -2.92 -5.15
C ILE A 12 0.92 -4.17 -5.49
N ILE A 13 1.63 -5.22 -5.89
CA ILE A 13 1.07 -6.56 -6.04
C ILE A 13 1.64 -7.45 -4.94
N PHE A 14 0.74 -7.97 -4.11
CA PHE A 14 1.04 -8.99 -3.12
C PHE A 14 0.83 -10.36 -3.72
N CYS A 15 1.78 -11.25 -3.49
CA CYS A 15 1.65 -12.66 -3.78
C CYS A 15 1.33 -13.41 -2.47
N ILE A 16 0.28 -14.21 -2.51
CA ILE A 16 -0.28 -14.89 -1.34
C ILE A 16 0.00 -16.39 -1.50
N ILE A 17 1.11 -16.86 -0.93
CA ILE A 17 1.52 -18.27 -0.98
C ILE A 17 2.09 -18.65 0.39
N ASP A 18 1.28 -19.27 1.23
CA ASP A 18 1.57 -19.60 2.65
C ASP A 18 1.85 -18.37 3.55
N GLU A 19 2.82 -17.53 3.18
CA GLU A 19 3.13 -16.24 3.79
C GLU A 19 3.08 -15.15 2.71
N PRO A 20 2.27 -14.08 2.89
CA PRO A 20 2.13 -13.05 1.87
C PRO A 20 3.40 -12.18 1.78
N PHE A 21 3.78 -11.81 0.56
CA PHE A 21 4.92 -10.93 0.32
C PHE A 21 4.68 -10.00 -0.88
N ILE A 22 5.40 -8.88 -0.91
CA ILE A 22 5.37 -7.96 -2.04
C ILE A 22 6.15 -8.58 -3.20
N CYS A 23 5.47 -8.88 -4.30
CA CYS A 23 6.11 -9.48 -5.48
C CYS A 23 6.32 -8.49 -6.63
N GLU A 24 5.54 -7.40 -6.69
CA GLU A 24 5.75 -6.34 -7.68
C GLU A 24 5.33 -4.97 -7.15
N VAL A 25 6.02 -3.92 -7.60
CA VAL A 25 5.71 -2.53 -7.24
C VAL A 25 5.78 -1.64 -8.47
N TYR A 26 4.80 -0.77 -8.64
CA TYR A 26 4.69 0.18 -9.75
C TYR A 26 4.61 1.60 -9.21
N GLY A 27 5.52 2.46 -9.64
CA GLY A 27 5.63 3.83 -9.12
C GLY A 27 6.84 4.00 -8.20
N LYS A 28 6.81 5.04 -7.37
CA LYS A 28 7.92 5.38 -6.48
C LYS A 28 7.57 5.06 -5.04
N PHE A 29 8.38 4.20 -4.43
CA PHE A 29 8.29 3.85 -3.03
C PHE A 29 9.64 4.10 -2.35
N THR A 30 9.60 4.49 -1.08
CA THR A 30 10.78 4.38 -0.23
C THR A 30 10.85 2.96 0.32
N ILE A 31 12.05 2.48 0.63
CA ILE A 31 12.22 1.16 1.25
C ILE A 31 11.45 1.08 2.59
N GLN A 32 11.47 2.18 3.36
CA GLN A 32 10.70 2.27 4.59
C GLN A 32 9.20 2.08 4.37
N ALA A 33 8.61 2.75 3.37
CA ALA A 33 7.19 2.59 3.06
C ALA A 33 6.85 1.15 2.66
N LEU A 34 7.72 0.46 1.92
CA LEU A 34 7.51 -0.94 1.58
C LEU A 34 7.50 -1.84 2.82
N HIS A 35 8.38 -1.59 3.80
CA HIS A 35 8.38 -2.33 5.05
C HIS A 35 7.12 -2.07 5.89
N GLU A 36 6.71 -0.80 6.01
CA GLU A 36 5.47 -0.43 6.73
C GLU A 36 4.24 -1.09 6.09
N ILE A 37 4.20 -1.15 4.77
CA ILE A 37 3.12 -1.80 4.01
C ILE A 37 3.13 -3.32 4.21
N GLU A 38 4.30 -3.95 4.11
CA GLU A 38 4.45 -5.40 4.28
C GLU A 38 4.06 -5.83 5.70
N GLU A 39 4.49 -5.08 6.72
CA GLU A 39 4.13 -5.32 8.12
C GLU A 39 2.61 -5.19 8.34
N GLN A 40 1.99 -4.12 7.85
CA GLN A 40 0.53 -3.96 7.98
C GLN A 40 -0.24 -5.05 7.24
N PHE A 41 0.19 -5.46 6.05
CA PHE A 41 -0.49 -6.51 5.28
C PHE A 41 -0.40 -7.89 5.96
N ILE A 42 0.68 -8.15 6.69
CA ILE A 42 0.85 -9.37 7.50
C ILE A 42 -0.01 -9.31 8.77
N ASP A 43 -0.06 -8.16 9.44
CA ASP A 43 -0.81 -7.97 10.69
C ASP A 43 -2.33 -7.92 10.46
N GLU A 44 -2.76 -7.30 9.36
CA GLU A 44 -4.15 -7.12 8.95
C GLU A 44 -4.36 -7.63 7.51
N PRO A 45 -4.38 -8.95 7.29
CA PRO A 45 -4.63 -9.51 5.98
C PRO A 45 -6.06 -9.19 5.51
N PRO A 46 -6.30 -9.08 4.19
CA PRO A 46 -7.66 -8.87 3.66
C PRO A 46 -8.63 -9.96 4.13
N ASP A 47 -9.86 -9.59 4.52
CA ASP A 47 -10.87 -10.52 5.05
C ASP A 47 -11.13 -11.77 4.17
N ASP A 48 -10.93 -11.63 2.85
CA ASP A 48 -11.17 -12.68 1.86
C ASP A 48 -9.93 -13.51 1.48
N TRP A 49 -8.82 -13.41 2.24
CA TRP A 49 -7.57 -14.16 1.99
C TRP A 49 -7.78 -15.69 1.94
N GLU A 50 -8.83 -16.21 2.59
CA GLU A 50 -9.12 -17.65 2.71
C GLU A 50 -9.53 -18.32 1.39
N TYR A 51 -9.80 -17.56 0.32
CA TYR A 51 -10.43 -18.05 -0.91
C TYR A 51 -9.46 -18.35 -2.07
N ASN A 52 -8.36 -19.08 -1.87
CA ASN A 52 -7.39 -19.41 -2.95
C ASN A 52 -6.90 -18.15 -3.72
N VAL A 53 -6.76 -17.02 -3.04
CA VAL A 53 -6.25 -15.79 -3.67
C VAL A 53 -4.77 -16.00 -3.99
N ILE A 54 -4.35 -15.85 -5.26
CA ILE A 54 -2.92 -15.90 -5.65
C ILE A 54 -2.29 -14.51 -5.49
N THR A 55 -2.98 -13.49 -6.00
CA THR A 55 -2.42 -12.14 -6.09
C THR A 55 -3.45 -11.08 -5.73
N VAL A 56 -3.05 -10.08 -4.97
CA VAL A 56 -3.86 -8.88 -4.68
C VAL A 56 -3.11 -7.66 -5.20
N THR A 57 -3.79 -6.85 -6.00
CA THR A 57 -3.27 -5.57 -6.49
C THR A 57 -3.89 -4.44 -5.69
N CYS A 58 -3.04 -3.68 -4.99
CA CYS A 58 -3.44 -2.56 -4.14
C CYS A 58 -2.87 -1.26 -4.68
N GLU A 59 -3.70 -0.24 -4.76
CA GLU A 59 -3.27 1.14 -4.96
C GLU A 59 -2.96 1.76 -3.62
N CYS A 60 -1.80 2.41 -3.52
CA CYS A 60 -1.37 3.07 -2.31
C CYS A 60 -1.63 4.58 -2.42
N ASN A 61 -2.33 5.12 -1.43
CA ASN A 61 -2.60 6.55 -1.34
C ASN A 61 -1.87 7.13 -0.14
N TRP A 62 -1.16 8.25 -0.35
CA TRP A 62 -0.55 9.02 0.73
C TRP A 62 -1.12 10.42 0.71
N GLU A 63 -1.61 10.87 1.85
CA GLU A 63 -1.93 12.27 2.09
C GLU A 63 -0.84 12.89 2.95
N GLU A 64 -0.31 14.02 2.47
CA GLU A 64 0.70 14.77 3.20
C GLU A 64 0.10 15.38 4.48
N PRO A 65 0.92 15.53 5.54
CA PRO A 65 0.51 16.31 6.70
C PRO A 65 0.13 17.73 6.27
N GLN A 66 -0.99 18.22 6.78
CA GLN A 66 -1.43 19.58 6.54
C GLN A 66 -0.84 20.50 7.60
N TYR A 67 -0.20 21.57 7.14
CA TYR A 67 0.45 22.55 7.99
C TYR A 67 -0.38 23.84 8.03
N GLY A 68 -0.65 24.34 9.23
CA GLY A 68 -1.30 25.63 9.43
C GLY A 68 -0.37 26.82 9.15
N ASP A 69 -0.89 28.04 9.28
CA ASP A 69 -0.22 29.30 8.91
C ASP A 69 1.16 29.55 9.57
N TYR A 70 1.44 28.85 10.66
CA TYR A 70 2.71 28.95 11.41
C TYR A 70 3.65 27.76 11.18
N GLY A 71 3.41 26.92 10.17
CA GLY A 71 4.21 25.73 9.87
C GLY A 71 4.06 24.62 10.92
N ARG A 72 3.01 24.67 11.75
CA ARG A 72 2.67 23.60 12.69
C ARG A 72 1.82 22.56 11.97
N VAL A 73 2.07 21.28 12.21
CA VAL A 73 1.21 20.19 11.73
C VAL A 73 -0.16 20.32 12.40
N GLU A 74 -1.20 20.55 11.62
CA GLU A 74 -2.59 20.58 12.08
C GLU A 74 -3.30 19.24 11.83
N LEU A 75 -2.97 18.59 10.71
CA LEU A 75 -3.37 17.22 10.41
C LEU A 75 -2.12 16.42 10.08
N SER A 76 -1.93 15.30 10.79
CA SER A 76 -0.89 14.34 10.44
C SER A 76 -1.14 13.77 9.05
N GLY A 77 -0.07 13.46 8.32
CA GLY A 77 -0.19 12.69 7.10
C GLY A 77 -0.73 11.30 7.42
N TYR A 78 -1.42 10.70 6.46
CA TYR A 78 -1.89 9.34 6.56
C TYR A 78 -1.69 8.64 5.23
N TRP A 79 -1.75 7.32 5.25
CA TRP A 79 -1.70 6.51 4.06
C TRP A 79 -2.71 5.38 4.15
N ASP A 80 -3.10 4.86 3.00
CA ASP A 80 -4.10 3.79 2.89
C ASP A 80 -3.84 2.89 1.68
N LEU A 81 -4.31 1.64 1.76
CA LEU A 81 -4.28 0.66 0.68
C LEU A 81 -5.69 0.43 0.17
N ILE A 82 -5.89 0.68 -1.12
CA ILE A 82 -7.16 0.40 -1.78
C ILE A 82 -6.96 -0.84 -2.66
N GLU A 83 -7.65 -1.93 -2.35
CA GLU A 83 -7.70 -3.10 -3.23
C GLU A 83 -8.35 -2.70 -4.57
N ILE A 84 -7.63 -2.94 -5.67
CA ILE A 84 -8.10 -2.67 -7.03
C ILE A 84 -8.61 -3.95 -7.69
N SER A 85 -7.91 -5.06 -7.47
CA SER A 85 -8.27 -6.36 -8.02
C SER A 85 -7.58 -7.49 -7.28
N LYS A 86 -8.21 -8.66 -7.26
CA LYS A 86 -7.61 -9.91 -6.80
C LYS A 86 -7.77 -11.03 -7.82
N THR A 87 -6.79 -11.92 -7.87
CA THR A 87 -6.82 -13.14 -8.69
C THR A 87 -7.02 -14.33 -7.76
N ILE A 88 -8.04 -15.14 -8.04
CA ILE A 88 -8.41 -16.34 -7.25
C ILE A 88 -8.25 -17.59 -8.13
N VAL A 89 -7.81 -18.70 -7.54
CA VAL A 89 -7.84 -20.03 -8.17
C VAL A 89 -9.12 -20.75 -7.81
N GLU A 90 -9.89 -21.16 -8.83
CA GLU A 90 -11.02 -22.09 -8.67
C GLU A 90 -10.57 -23.53 -8.39
#